data_AF-A0A4P8TLR5-F1
#
_entry.id   AF-A0A4P8TLR5-F1
#
_cell.length_a   1.000
_cell.length_b   1.000
_cell.length_c   1.000
_cell.angle_alpha   90.00
_cell.angle_beta   90.00
_cell.angle_gamma   90.00
#
_symmetry.space_group_name_H-M   'P 1'
#
loop_
_entity.id
_entity.type
_entity.pdbx_description
1 polymer ?
#
loop_
_entity_poly.entity_id
_entity_poly.type
_entity_poly.pdbx_seq_one_letter_code
_entity_poly.pdbx_strand_id
1 'polypeptide(L)'
;MPSREQSIGIGERPPSAAVPSADAPSAAAPSGTPAPGRHRIAQATVPAGTFTMGDSWGDRNRADGEVPRHEVRLSGFEIDATTVTNADFTRFVDATEYRTEAEVFGYSAVFHLAITAPEQDLMPPAAGTPWWRGVHGASWRRPGGSGSSLRGLEDHPVVHVSWNDARAYCDWAGRRLPTEAEWEYAARGGIEGAKYPWGDAEVDDGGWRANIWQGEFPRINTLEDGHLTTAPARSYTPNGYGLWQPVGNVWEWCEDRFHPATYRRPGQSGEIVDPTGPEDGEERVLRGGSYLCHDSYCNRYRNAARSRNTPDSSMGNAGFRTVALRIPDARRTEDS
;
A
#
# COMPACT_ATOMS: atom_id res chain seq x y z
N MET A 1 22.07 -3.21 39.37
CA MET A 1 22.36 -3.82 38.06
C MET A 1 21.26 -3.38 37.10
N PRO A 2 21.54 -2.62 36.03
CA PRO A 2 20.55 -2.32 35.02
C PRO A 2 20.37 -3.54 34.11
N SER A 3 19.13 -3.94 33.88
CA SER A 3 18.74 -5.00 32.96
C SER A 3 19.10 -4.64 31.53
N ARG A 4 19.69 -5.58 30.78
CA ARG A 4 19.93 -5.42 29.34
C ARG A 4 18.60 -5.42 28.59
N GLU A 5 18.25 -4.29 27.98
CA GLU A 5 17.32 -4.29 26.85
C GLU A 5 17.92 -5.13 25.72
N GLN A 6 17.24 -6.21 25.34
CA GLN A 6 17.55 -6.92 24.12
C GLN A 6 16.88 -6.15 22.98
N SER A 7 17.68 -5.43 22.20
CA SER A 7 17.21 -4.82 20.95
C SER A 7 16.83 -5.94 19.97
N ILE A 8 15.55 -6.26 19.89
CA ILE A 8 15.00 -7.18 18.89
C ILE A 8 15.09 -6.49 17.52
N GLY A 9 15.58 -7.20 16.51
CA GLY A 9 15.77 -6.64 15.16
C GLY A 9 14.46 -6.48 14.40
N ILE A 10 13.76 -5.36 14.62
CA ILE A 10 12.63 -4.93 13.78
C ILE A 10 13.18 -4.59 12.38
N GLY A 11 12.64 -5.17 11.30
CA GLY A 11 12.97 -4.69 9.95
C GLY A 11 13.00 -5.63 8.75
N GLU A 12 12.35 -6.80 8.75
CA GLU A 12 12.22 -7.58 7.51
C GLU A 12 11.22 -6.96 6.52
N ARG A 13 11.41 -7.20 5.21
CA ARG A 13 10.61 -6.60 4.12
C ARG A 13 9.32 -7.40 3.88
N PRO A 14 8.32 -6.83 3.17
CA PRO A 14 7.32 -7.62 2.47
C PRO A 14 7.99 -8.71 1.60
N PRO A 15 7.38 -9.88 1.42
CA PRO A 15 7.96 -10.95 0.63
C PRO A 15 8.10 -10.49 -0.83
N SER A 16 9.34 -10.40 -1.32
CA SER A 16 9.55 -10.40 -2.76
C SER A 16 9.36 -11.82 -3.27
N ALA A 17 8.59 -11.98 -4.34
CA ALA A 17 8.48 -13.26 -5.03
C ALA A 17 9.81 -13.52 -5.75
N ALA A 18 10.78 -14.11 -5.05
CA ALA A 18 12.11 -14.39 -5.60
C ALA A 18 12.04 -15.49 -6.69
N VAL A 19 11.76 -15.07 -7.92
CA VAL A 19 11.89 -15.90 -9.12
C VAL A 19 13.36 -15.94 -9.54
N PRO A 20 13.95 -17.11 -9.86
CA PRO A 20 15.22 -17.12 -10.58
C PRO A 20 15.01 -16.47 -11.95
N SER A 21 15.86 -15.49 -12.31
CA SER A 21 15.74 -14.75 -13.57
C SER A 21 15.72 -15.69 -14.78
N ALA A 22 14.53 -15.85 -15.34
CA ALA A 22 14.25 -16.39 -16.66
C ALA A 22 13.43 -15.32 -17.38
N ASP A 23 13.68 -15.12 -18.68
CA ASP A 23 13.00 -14.12 -19.50
C ASP A 23 11.49 -14.42 -19.59
N ALA A 24 10.73 -13.98 -18.59
CA ALA A 24 9.29 -14.00 -18.60
C ALA A 24 8.80 -12.88 -19.53
N PRO A 25 7.91 -13.16 -20.50
CA PRO A 25 7.39 -12.13 -21.37
C PRO A 25 6.60 -11.11 -20.54
N SER A 26 7.09 -9.88 -20.51
CA SER A 26 6.36 -8.72 -19.98
C SER A 26 4.93 -8.71 -20.55
N ALA A 27 3.93 -8.54 -19.68
CA ALA A 27 2.53 -8.58 -20.08
C ALA A 27 2.27 -7.52 -21.16
N ALA A 28 2.04 -7.98 -22.40
CA ALA A 28 1.85 -7.09 -23.53
C ALA A 28 0.62 -6.20 -23.30
N ALA A 29 0.82 -4.88 -23.38
CA ALA A 29 -0.26 -3.91 -23.24
C ALA A 29 -1.37 -4.20 -24.28
N PRO A 30 -2.66 -4.13 -23.89
CA PRO A 30 -3.77 -4.50 -24.77
C PRO A 30 -3.80 -3.62 -26.03
N SER A 31 -3.93 -4.27 -27.18
CA SER A 31 -3.93 -3.64 -28.52
C SER A 31 -5.26 -2.95 -28.84
N GLY A 32 -5.50 -1.83 -28.19
CA GLY A 32 -6.66 -0.96 -28.39
C GLY A 32 -6.90 -0.11 -27.14
N THR A 33 -7.22 1.16 -27.30
CA THR A 33 -7.56 2.04 -26.17
C THR A 33 -9.03 1.80 -25.80
N PRO A 34 -9.36 1.09 -24.69
CA PRO A 34 -10.73 1.02 -24.22
C PRO A 34 -11.22 2.43 -23.85
N ALA A 35 -12.52 2.68 -23.96
CA ALA A 35 -13.08 3.94 -23.47
C ALA A 35 -12.79 4.09 -21.97
N PRO A 36 -12.37 5.27 -21.48
CA PRO A 36 -11.94 5.45 -20.11
C PRO A 36 -13.05 5.08 -19.13
N GLY A 37 -12.71 4.23 -18.16
CA GLY A 37 -13.63 3.80 -17.11
C GLY A 37 -14.05 5.00 -16.27
N ARG A 38 -15.36 5.18 -16.06
CA ARG A 38 -15.82 6.15 -15.05
C ARG A 38 -15.36 5.68 -13.68
N HIS A 39 -14.36 6.36 -13.13
CA HIS A 39 -13.94 6.17 -11.74
C HIS A 39 -15.12 6.48 -10.79
N ARG A 40 -15.26 5.72 -9.68
CA ARG A 40 -16.42 5.81 -8.77
C ARG A 40 -16.08 6.00 -7.29
N ILE A 41 -14.83 5.86 -6.87
CA ILE A 41 -14.44 6.02 -5.47
C ILE A 41 -14.55 7.51 -5.11
N ALA A 42 -15.12 7.80 -3.94
CA ALA A 42 -15.24 9.17 -3.45
C ALA A 42 -13.86 9.80 -3.27
N GLN A 43 -13.74 11.11 -3.54
CA GLN A 43 -12.48 11.83 -3.45
C GLN A 43 -12.35 12.57 -2.13
N ALA A 44 -11.14 12.56 -1.57
CA ALA A 44 -10.67 13.51 -0.59
C ALA A 44 -9.90 14.62 -1.33
N THR A 45 -10.32 15.87 -1.12
CA THR A 45 -9.58 17.05 -1.61
C THR A 45 -8.49 17.38 -0.59
N VAL A 46 -7.24 17.26 -0.99
CA VAL A 46 -6.08 17.60 -0.16
C VAL A 46 -5.58 19.00 -0.57
N PRO A 47 -5.51 19.97 0.36
CA PRO A 47 -5.13 21.34 0.03
C PRO A 47 -3.65 21.44 -0.38
N ALA A 48 -3.28 22.49 -1.11
CA ALA A 48 -1.86 22.82 -1.29
C ALA A 48 -1.24 23.22 0.06
N GLY A 49 0.01 22.84 0.32
CA GLY A 49 0.66 23.14 1.58
C GLY A 49 2.10 22.61 1.69
N THR A 50 2.75 22.94 2.80
CA THR A 50 4.07 22.41 3.18
C THR A 50 3.92 21.55 4.43
N PHE A 51 4.63 20.43 4.51
CA PHE A 51 4.67 19.56 5.68
C PHE A 51 6.06 18.98 5.93
N THR A 52 6.33 18.54 7.15
CA THR A 52 7.53 17.77 7.46
C THR A 52 7.33 16.29 7.09
N MET A 53 8.00 15.85 6.03
CA MET A 53 8.01 14.46 5.57
C MET A 53 9.06 13.63 6.32
N GLY A 54 8.74 12.38 6.66
CA GLY A 54 9.62 11.43 7.33
C GLY A 54 9.41 11.26 8.84
N ASP A 55 10.25 10.41 9.44
CA ASP A 55 10.06 9.89 10.79
C ASP A 55 10.37 10.92 11.88
N SER A 56 9.34 11.21 12.69
CA SER A 56 9.36 12.09 13.86
C SER A 56 9.60 11.35 15.18
N TRP A 57 9.49 10.02 15.21
CA TRP A 57 9.42 9.19 16.42
C TRP A 57 10.68 8.35 16.64
N GLY A 58 11.47 8.10 15.61
CA GLY A 58 12.84 7.60 15.74
C GLY A 58 12.96 6.08 15.77
N ASP A 59 12.04 5.36 15.13
CA ASP A 59 12.05 3.89 15.01
C ASP A 59 13.27 3.36 14.21
N ARG A 60 13.98 4.25 13.49
CA ARG A 60 15.39 4.07 13.09
C ARG A 60 15.72 2.78 12.33
N ASN A 61 14.76 2.15 11.65
CA ASN A 61 15.10 1.11 10.67
C ASN A 61 15.89 1.73 9.53
N ARG A 62 17.22 1.65 9.62
CA ARG A 62 18.15 2.32 8.71
C ARG A 62 18.02 1.84 7.26
N ALA A 63 17.46 0.65 7.04
CA ALA A 63 17.25 0.07 5.72
C ALA A 63 16.02 0.64 4.98
N ASP A 64 15.10 1.29 5.70
CA ASP A 64 13.87 1.86 5.14
C ASP A 64 14.02 3.35 4.79
N GLY A 65 15.03 4.05 5.33
CA GLY A 65 15.36 5.41 4.90
C GLY A 65 14.38 6.50 5.35
N GLU A 66 13.63 6.26 6.42
CA GLU A 66 12.60 7.19 6.96
C GLU A 66 13.15 8.56 7.45
N VAL A 67 14.49 8.74 7.49
CA VAL A 67 15.17 9.93 8.03
C VAL A 67 16.28 10.45 7.09
N PRO A 68 16.53 11.78 7.02
CA PRO A 68 16.02 12.83 7.90
C PRO A 68 14.58 13.27 7.58
N ARG A 69 13.99 13.94 8.57
CA ARG A 69 12.85 14.83 8.33
C ARG A 69 13.26 15.98 7.41
N HIS A 70 12.41 16.32 6.46
CA HIS A 70 12.64 17.40 5.50
C HIS A 70 11.31 18.06 5.14
N GLU A 71 11.33 19.34 4.80
CA GLU A 71 10.13 20.05 4.35
C GLU A 71 9.85 19.71 2.88
N VAL A 72 8.59 19.39 2.59
CA VAL A 72 8.08 19.17 1.24
C VAL A 72 6.86 20.06 1.02
N ARG A 73 6.87 20.84 -0.06
CA ARG A 73 5.70 21.59 -0.53
C ARG A 73 4.99 20.79 -1.61
N LEU A 74 3.68 20.62 -1.46
CA LEU A 74 2.80 20.01 -2.44
C LEU A 74 1.80 21.02 -3.00
N SER A 75 1.56 20.92 -4.30
CA SER A 75 0.34 21.40 -4.93
C SER A 75 -0.88 20.67 -4.35
N GLY A 76 -2.07 21.25 -4.47
CA GLY A 76 -3.29 20.55 -4.07
C GLY A 76 -3.58 19.37 -5.00
N PHE A 77 -4.30 18.36 -4.51
CA PHE A 77 -4.69 17.19 -5.31
C PHE A 77 -5.99 16.56 -4.81
N GLU A 78 -6.58 15.69 -5.63
CA GLU A 78 -7.66 14.80 -5.22
C GLU A 78 -7.13 13.37 -5.15
N ILE A 79 -7.38 12.70 -4.03
CA ILE A 79 -7.00 11.30 -3.75
C ILE A 79 -8.24 10.48 -3.44
N ASP A 80 -8.22 9.19 -3.79
CA ASP A 80 -9.28 8.27 -3.39
C ASP A 80 -9.39 8.20 -1.86
N ALA A 81 -10.59 8.43 -1.36
CA ALA A 81 -10.90 8.35 0.06
C ALA A 81 -10.66 6.93 0.62
N THR A 82 -10.71 5.90 -0.23
CA THR A 82 -10.43 4.51 0.13
C THR A 82 -9.39 3.91 -0.83
N THR A 83 -8.86 2.74 -0.50
CA THR A 83 -8.22 1.85 -1.49
C THR A 83 -9.20 1.44 -2.59
N VAL A 84 -8.65 0.98 -3.73
CA VAL A 84 -9.44 0.39 -4.81
C VAL A 84 -10.07 -0.91 -4.33
N THR A 85 -11.39 -1.02 -4.49
CA THR A 85 -12.18 -2.16 -4.03
C THR A 85 -12.14 -3.32 -5.04
N ASN A 86 -12.46 -4.54 -4.59
CA ASN A 86 -12.68 -5.66 -5.50
C ASN A 86 -13.81 -5.39 -6.50
N ALA A 87 -14.86 -4.66 -6.11
CA ALA A 87 -15.94 -4.24 -7.01
C ALA A 87 -15.43 -3.27 -8.11
N ASP A 88 -14.59 -2.30 -7.77
CA ASP A 88 -14.02 -1.37 -8.74
C ASP A 88 -12.99 -2.05 -9.66
N PHE A 89 -12.13 -2.92 -9.11
CA PHE A 89 -11.17 -3.67 -9.92
C PHE A 89 -11.86 -4.70 -10.84
N THR A 90 -12.97 -5.30 -10.39
CA THR A 90 -13.81 -6.15 -11.26
C THR A 90 -14.31 -5.37 -12.48
N ARG A 91 -14.76 -4.12 -12.30
CA ARG A 91 -15.20 -3.28 -13.43
C ARG A 91 -14.07 -2.94 -14.42
N PHE A 92 -12.83 -2.84 -13.95
CA PHE A 92 -11.66 -2.67 -14.80
C PHE A 92 -11.45 -3.93 -15.65
N VAL A 93 -11.37 -5.10 -15.01
CA VAL A 93 -11.12 -6.37 -15.71
C VAL A 93 -12.27 -6.72 -16.66
N ASP A 94 -13.52 -6.54 -16.25
CA ASP A 94 -14.69 -6.81 -17.10
C ASP A 94 -14.77 -5.87 -18.33
N ALA A 95 -14.14 -4.69 -18.26
CA ALA A 95 -14.11 -3.72 -19.37
C ALA A 95 -12.88 -3.84 -20.29
N THR A 96 -11.88 -4.64 -19.90
CA THR A 96 -10.56 -4.68 -20.57
C THR A 96 -10.02 -6.08 -20.83
N GLU A 97 -10.65 -7.11 -20.26
CA GLU A 97 -10.17 -8.50 -20.22
C GLU A 97 -8.76 -8.66 -19.61
N TYR A 98 -8.33 -7.68 -18.80
CA TYR A 98 -7.01 -7.63 -18.19
C TYR A 98 -6.75 -8.83 -17.27
N ARG A 99 -5.56 -9.41 -17.37
CA ARG A 99 -5.06 -10.47 -16.48
C ARG A 99 -3.91 -9.91 -15.65
N THR A 100 -3.99 -10.07 -14.34
CA THR A 100 -2.94 -9.56 -13.45
C THR A 100 -1.65 -10.37 -13.56
N GLU A 101 -0.53 -9.81 -13.11
CA GLU A 101 0.75 -10.53 -13.11
C GLU A 101 0.70 -11.80 -12.24
N ALA A 102 -0.08 -11.82 -11.14
CA ALA A 102 -0.40 -13.04 -10.41
C ALA A 102 -1.09 -14.12 -11.27
N GLU A 103 -2.02 -13.72 -12.14
CA GLU A 103 -2.72 -14.61 -13.08
C GLU A 103 -1.84 -15.03 -14.27
N VAL A 104 -0.78 -14.27 -14.60
CA VAL A 104 0.19 -14.59 -15.66
C VAL A 104 1.30 -15.52 -15.14
N PHE A 105 1.87 -15.22 -13.98
CA PHE A 105 2.84 -16.09 -13.30
C PHE A 105 2.19 -17.38 -12.74
N GLY A 106 0.88 -17.37 -12.51
CA GLY A 106 0.10 -18.53 -12.08
C GLY A 106 0.20 -18.83 -10.58
N TYR A 107 0.73 -17.91 -9.78
CA TYR A 107 0.77 -17.96 -8.33
C TYR A 107 0.91 -16.56 -7.73
N SER A 108 0.64 -16.43 -6.43
CA SER A 108 0.95 -15.22 -5.65
C SER A 108 1.25 -15.58 -4.19
N ALA A 109 1.79 -14.63 -3.42
CA ALA A 109 2.12 -14.85 -2.01
C ALA A 109 0.86 -14.75 -1.12
N VAL A 110 0.57 -15.82 -0.38
CA VAL A 110 -0.53 -15.90 0.60
C VAL A 110 0.05 -16.16 2.00
N PHE A 111 -0.47 -15.45 3.00
CA PHE A 111 -0.10 -15.67 4.40
C PHE A 111 -0.67 -16.99 4.90
N HIS A 112 0.11 -17.79 5.64
CA HIS A 112 -0.22 -19.19 5.94
C HIS A 112 -1.59 -19.41 6.61
N LEU A 113 -2.06 -18.52 7.49
CA LEU A 113 -3.40 -18.62 8.10
C LEU A 113 -4.56 -18.23 7.16
N ALA A 114 -4.27 -17.59 6.02
CA ALA A 114 -5.25 -17.20 5.01
C ALA A 114 -5.34 -18.21 3.83
N ILE A 115 -4.57 -19.30 3.88
CA ILE A 115 -4.55 -20.31 2.82
C ILE A 115 -5.83 -21.15 2.88
N THR A 116 -6.49 -21.24 1.73
CA THR A 116 -7.68 -22.07 1.46
C THR A 116 -7.44 -22.93 0.21
N ALA A 117 -6.20 -23.37 0.02
CA ALA A 117 -5.76 -24.22 -1.07
C ALA A 117 -5.22 -25.56 -0.53
N PRO A 118 -5.34 -26.66 -1.29
CA PRO A 118 -4.78 -27.95 -0.92
C PRO A 118 -3.24 -27.94 -1.01
N GLU A 119 -2.59 -28.88 -0.31
CA GLU A 119 -1.13 -28.85 -0.10
C GLU A 119 -0.31 -28.90 -1.40
N GLN A 120 -0.79 -29.58 -2.44
CA GLN A 120 -0.09 -29.63 -3.74
C GLN A 120 -0.07 -28.28 -4.50
N ASP A 121 -0.93 -27.33 -4.14
CA ASP A 121 -0.92 -25.99 -4.72
C ASP A 121 0.14 -25.08 -4.02
N LEU A 122 0.77 -25.56 -2.94
CA LEU A 122 1.66 -24.76 -2.10
C LEU A 122 3.14 -24.94 -2.47
N MET A 123 3.78 -23.85 -2.87
CA MET A 123 5.22 -23.78 -3.07
C MET A 123 5.97 -23.91 -1.72
N PRO A 124 7.27 -24.24 -1.72
CA PRO A 124 8.11 -24.18 -0.52
C PRO A 124 8.04 -22.80 0.18
N PRO A 125 8.17 -22.73 1.52
CA PRO A 125 8.15 -21.46 2.25
C PRO A 125 9.23 -20.48 1.76
N ALA A 126 8.91 -19.18 1.77
CA ALA A 126 9.87 -18.15 1.45
C ALA A 126 11.02 -18.12 2.48
N ALA A 127 12.26 -17.94 2.01
CA ALA A 127 13.41 -17.76 2.89
C ALA A 127 13.28 -16.45 3.70
N GLY A 128 13.69 -16.47 4.97
CA GLY A 128 13.50 -15.37 5.91
C GLY A 128 12.08 -15.26 6.46
N THR A 129 11.06 -15.33 5.59
CA THR A 129 9.65 -15.09 5.94
C THR A 129 8.75 -16.33 5.75
N PRO A 130 8.97 -17.43 6.50
CA PRO A 130 8.34 -18.74 6.25
C PRO A 130 6.80 -18.79 6.43
N TRP A 131 6.20 -17.76 7.02
CA TRP A 131 4.75 -17.58 7.10
C TRP A 131 4.11 -17.12 5.77
N TRP A 132 4.92 -16.76 4.77
CA TRP A 132 4.47 -16.55 3.40
C TRP A 132 4.71 -17.80 2.55
N ARG A 133 3.67 -18.20 1.82
CA ARG A 133 3.70 -19.31 0.85
C ARG A 133 3.35 -18.76 -0.52
N GLY A 134 4.12 -19.15 -1.55
CA GLY A 134 3.61 -19.08 -2.92
C GLY A 134 2.48 -20.09 -3.07
N VAL A 135 1.33 -19.66 -3.60
CA VAL A 135 0.16 -20.53 -3.79
C VAL A 135 -0.27 -20.47 -5.24
N HIS A 136 -0.24 -21.62 -5.92
CA HIS A 136 -0.68 -21.72 -7.31
C HIS A 136 -2.16 -21.36 -7.45
N GLY A 137 -2.48 -20.56 -8.47
CA GLY A 137 -3.82 -20.03 -8.70
C GLY A 137 -4.31 -18.99 -7.68
N ALA A 138 -3.50 -18.59 -6.70
CA ALA A 138 -3.83 -17.42 -5.87
C ALA A 138 -3.67 -16.14 -6.70
N SER A 139 -4.72 -15.31 -6.67
CA SER A 139 -4.83 -14.07 -7.44
C SER A 139 -5.88 -13.16 -6.80
N TRP A 140 -6.10 -11.98 -7.37
CA TRP A 140 -7.10 -11.04 -6.85
C TRP A 140 -8.51 -11.65 -6.78
N ARG A 141 -8.89 -12.52 -7.73
CA ARG A 141 -10.18 -13.25 -7.71
C ARG A 141 -10.25 -14.37 -6.64
N ARG A 142 -9.11 -14.82 -6.15
CA ARG A 142 -8.94 -15.98 -5.26
C ARG A 142 -7.81 -15.74 -4.23
N PRO A 143 -8.01 -14.81 -3.27
CA PRO A 143 -6.94 -14.34 -2.41
C PRO A 143 -6.40 -15.37 -1.40
N GLY A 144 -7.16 -16.42 -1.11
CA GLY A 144 -6.71 -17.57 -0.33
C GLY A 144 -6.27 -18.77 -1.18
N GLY A 145 -6.15 -18.63 -2.51
CA GLY A 145 -5.95 -19.74 -3.44
C GLY A 145 -7.26 -20.45 -3.83
N SER A 146 -7.15 -21.69 -4.33
CA SER A 146 -8.19 -22.37 -5.13
C SER A 146 -9.57 -22.54 -4.45
N GLY A 147 -9.64 -22.64 -3.11
CA GLY A 147 -10.90 -22.69 -2.34
C GLY A 147 -11.53 -21.34 -1.99
N SER A 148 -10.87 -20.21 -2.28
CA SER A 148 -11.39 -18.86 -2.03
C SER A 148 -12.13 -18.26 -3.23
N SER A 149 -12.86 -17.17 -2.99
CA SER A 149 -13.51 -16.32 -4.00
C SER A 149 -13.75 -14.91 -3.46
N LEU A 150 -14.19 -13.99 -4.31
CA LEU A 150 -14.56 -12.61 -3.94
C LEU A 150 -15.93 -12.43 -3.27
N ARG A 151 -16.71 -13.52 -3.09
CA ARG A 151 -18.06 -13.44 -2.51
C ARG A 151 -18.02 -12.88 -1.09
N GLY A 152 -18.66 -11.73 -0.86
CA GLY A 152 -18.65 -11.06 0.45
C GLY A 152 -17.40 -10.20 0.69
N LEU A 153 -16.54 -10.02 -0.32
CA LEU A 153 -15.33 -9.18 -0.28
C LEU A 153 -15.42 -8.02 -1.30
N GLU A 154 -16.61 -7.71 -1.81
CA GLU A 154 -16.82 -6.74 -2.89
C GLU A 154 -16.32 -5.33 -2.50
N ASP A 155 -16.59 -4.90 -1.25
CA ASP A 155 -16.14 -3.62 -0.67
C ASP A 155 -14.78 -3.70 0.05
N HIS A 156 -14.10 -4.85 0.02
CA HIS A 156 -12.73 -4.98 0.55
C HIS A 156 -11.71 -4.45 -0.49
N PRO A 157 -10.52 -4.02 -0.06
CA PRO A 157 -9.43 -3.71 -0.98
C PRO A 157 -9.12 -4.88 -1.91
N VAL A 158 -8.81 -4.56 -3.17
CA VAL A 158 -8.20 -5.54 -4.08
C VAL A 158 -6.77 -5.83 -3.62
N VAL A 159 -6.40 -7.11 -3.65
CA VAL A 159 -5.08 -7.62 -3.26
C VAL A 159 -4.55 -8.60 -4.31
N HIS A 160 -3.29 -9.04 -4.19
CA HIS A 160 -2.57 -9.77 -5.26
C HIS A 160 -2.48 -8.99 -6.57
N VAL A 161 -2.39 -7.66 -6.45
CA VAL A 161 -2.11 -6.73 -7.56
C VAL A 161 -0.69 -6.20 -7.41
N SER A 162 0.08 -6.27 -8.50
CA SER A 162 1.40 -5.68 -8.61
C SER A 162 1.33 -4.16 -8.80
N TRP A 163 2.49 -3.51 -8.86
CA TRP A 163 2.56 -2.11 -9.23
C TRP A 163 2.13 -1.89 -10.69
N ASN A 164 2.48 -2.82 -11.58
CA ASN A 164 2.06 -2.77 -12.99
C ASN A 164 0.54 -2.93 -13.15
N ASP A 165 -0.08 -3.84 -12.38
CA ASP A 165 -1.54 -4.02 -12.33
C ASP A 165 -2.25 -2.74 -11.86
N ALA A 166 -1.70 -2.11 -10.81
CA ALA A 166 -2.21 -0.86 -10.25
C ALA A 166 -2.09 0.31 -11.24
N ARG A 167 -0.97 0.39 -11.97
CA ARG A 167 -0.77 1.32 -13.08
C ARG A 167 -1.78 1.12 -14.22
N ALA A 168 -1.99 -0.13 -14.65
CA ALA A 168 -2.94 -0.45 -15.72
C ALA A 168 -4.38 -0.06 -15.36
N TYR A 169 -4.80 -0.31 -14.10
CA TYR A 169 -6.08 0.18 -13.58
C TYR A 169 -6.13 1.72 -13.60
N CYS A 170 -5.06 2.39 -13.19
CA CYS A 170 -5.01 3.85 -13.16
C CYS A 170 -5.19 4.45 -14.57
N ASP A 171 -4.47 3.92 -15.56
CA ASP A 171 -4.53 4.38 -16.93
C ASP A 171 -5.95 4.17 -17.53
N TRP A 172 -6.61 3.04 -17.23
CA TRP A 172 -8.02 2.81 -17.59
C TRP A 172 -8.99 3.78 -16.89
N ALA A 173 -8.77 4.10 -15.62
CA ALA A 173 -9.65 4.93 -14.80
C ALA A 173 -9.47 6.46 -15.05
N GLY A 174 -8.49 6.88 -15.86
CA GLY A 174 -8.12 8.30 -16.02
C GLY A 174 -7.41 8.86 -14.78
N ARG A 175 -6.49 8.08 -14.21
CA ARG A 175 -5.86 8.25 -12.90
C ARG A 175 -4.35 8.04 -12.96
N ARG A 176 -3.70 8.24 -11.82
CA ARG A 176 -2.34 7.78 -11.53
C ARG A 176 -2.24 7.28 -10.09
N LEU A 177 -1.12 6.64 -9.76
CA LEU A 177 -0.75 6.38 -8.37
C LEU A 177 -0.33 7.70 -7.68
N PRO A 178 -0.54 7.83 -6.35
CA PRO A 178 0.03 8.94 -5.59
C PRO A 178 1.56 8.88 -5.63
N THR A 179 2.23 10.02 -5.55
CA THR A 179 3.64 10.02 -5.13
C THR A 179 3.73 9.65 -3.65
N GLU A 180 4.91 9.21 -3.22
CA GLU A 180 5.18 8.90 -1.81
C GLU A 180 4.89 10.10 -0.89
N ALA A 181 5.14 11.32 -1.38
CA ALA A 181 4.88 12.55 -0.64
C ALA A 181 3.39 12.91 -0.58
N GLU A 182 2.67 12.80 -1.70
CA GLU A 182 1.21 12.96 -1.73
C GLU A 182 0.54 11.97 -0.77
N TRP A 183 1.00 10.72 -0.78
CA TRP A 183 0.50 9.68 0.11
C TRP A 183 0.73 10.04 1.59
N GLU A 184 1.96 10.40 1.97
CA GLU A 184 2.28 10.71 3.38
C GLU A 184 1.53 11.97 3.87
N TYR A 185 1.44 13.00 3.04
CA TYR A 185 0.71 14.22 3.36
C TYR A 185 -0.79 13.96 3.53
N ALA A 186 -1.38 13.18 2.61
CA ALA A 186 -2.79 12.79 2.70
C ALA A 186 -3.06 11.91 3.94
N ALA A 187 -2.17 10.96 4.26
CA ALA A 187 -2.28 10.08 5.42
C ALA A 187 -2.21 10.85 6.76
N ARG A 188 -1.36 11.88 6.87
CA ARG A 188 -1.25 12.75 8.05
C ARG A 188 -2.53 13.56 8.34
N GLY A 189 -3.44 13.70 7.38
CA GLY A 189 -4.78 14.25 7.62
C GLY A 189 -4.82 15.69 8.16
N GLY A 190 -3.78 16.49 7.87
CA GLY A 190 -3.63 17.86 8.38
C GLY A 190 -2.99 17.98 9.77
N ILE A 191 -2.48 16.89 10.35
CA ILE A 191 -1.79 16.89 11.65
C ILE A 191 -0.28 16.85 11.43
N GLU A 192 0.40 17.98 11.68
CA GLU A 192 1.85 18.10 11.50
C GLU A 192 2.61 17.16 12.45
N GLY A 193 3.56 16.39 11.91
CA GLY A 193 4.44 15.50 12.69
C GLY A 193 3.81 14.22 13.27
N ALA A 194 2.50 14.00 13.11
CA ALA A 194 1.76 12.88 13.72
C ALA A 194 2.32 11.48 13.40
N LYS A 195 2.35 10.59 14.40
CA LYS A 195 2.70 9.16 14.30
C LYS A 195 1.72 8.40 13.39
N TYR A 196 0.43 8.61 13.61
CA TYR A 196 -0.69 7.94 12.94
C TYR A 196 -1.65 8.96 12.29
N PRO A 197 -2.60 8.52 11.44
CA PRO A 197 -3.57 9.42 10.80
C PRO A 197 -4.50 10.18 11.75
N TRP A 198 -4.58 9.76 13.01
CA TRP A 198 -5.39 10.34 14.09
C TRP A 198 -4.55 11.05 15.17
N GLY A 199 -3.24 11.25 14.94
CA GLY A 199 -2.31 11.81 15.93
C GLY A 199 -1.39 10.76 16.53
N ASP A 200 -1.07 10.90 17.82
CA ASP A 200 -0.02 10.11 18.48
C ASP A 200 -0.55 9.12 19.54
N ALA A 201 -1.88 9.08 19.74
CA ALA A 201 -2.51 8.05 20.55
C ALA A 201 -2.34 6.68 19.88
N GLU A 202 -2.07 5.65 20.69
CA GLU A 202 -1.85 4.29 20.17
C GLU A 202 -3.10 3.73 19.49
N VAL A 203 -2.89 2.74 18.62
CA VAL A 203 -3.88 2.25 17.64
C VAL A 203 -5.14 1.63 18.28
N ASP A 204 -5.05 1.21 19.54
CA ASP A 204 -6.10 0.62 20.37
C ASP A 204 -6.69 1.60 21.40
N ASP A 205 -6.20 2.86 21.49
CA ASP A 205 -6.69 3.83 22.48
C ASP A 205 -8.13 4.27 22.18
N GLY A 206 -9.04 3.86 23.06
CA GLY A 206 -10.50 3.99 22.89
C GLY A 206 -11.12 2.94 21.96
N GLY A 207 -10.38 1.89 21.60
CA GLY A 207 -10.77 0.85 20.64
C GLY A 207 -9.95 0.93 19.35
N TRP A 208 -9.85 -0.19 18.63
CA TRP A 208 -9.03 -0.33 17.42
C TRP A 208 -9.40 0.66 16.31
N ARG A 209 -8.39 1.34 15.77
CA ARG A 209 -8.50 2.41 14.74
C ARG A 209 -7.99 2.01 13.35
N ALA A 210 -7.27 0.91 13.27
CA ALA A 210 -6.74 0.33 12.04
C ALA A 210 -6.74 -1.19 12.14
N ASN A 211 -6.81 -1.86 10.98
CA ASN A 211 -6.75 -3.32 10.88
C ASN A 211 -5.27 -3.74 10.84
N ILE A 212 -4.76 -4.32 11.92
CA ILE A 212 -3.39 -4.81 12.06
C ILE A 212 -3.39 -6.17 12.77
N TRP A 213 -2.25 -6.66 13.23
CA TRP A 213 -2.21 -7.92 13.96
C TRP A 213 -2.30 -7.70 15.47
N GLN A 214 -3.05 -8.55 16.18
CA GLN A 214 -3.02 -8.65 17.64
C GLN A 214 -2.63 -10.07 18.08
N GLY A 215 -1.85 -10.21 19.16
CA GLY A 215 -1.43 -11.52 19.69
C GLY A 215 -0.01 -11.95 19.28
N GLU A 216 0.19 -13.24 18.99
CA GLU A 216 1.51 -13.82 18.73
C GLU A 216 1.76 -13.99 17.23
N PHE A 217 2.32 -12.98 16.57
CA PHE A 217 2.71 -13.08 15.16
C PHE A 217 3.82 -14.15 14.97
N PRO A 218 3.75 -15.01 13.93
CA PRO A 218 2.73 -15.14 12.89
C PRO A 218 1.66 -16.22 13.20
N ARG A 219 1.59 -16.72 14.44
CA ARG A 219 0.87 -17.96 14.80
C ARG A 219 -0.55 -17.75 15.28
N ILE A 220 -0.81 -16.69 16.06
CA ILE A 220 -2.09 -16.44 16.74
C ILE A 220 -2.46 -14.98 16.49
N ASN A 221 -3.52 -14.75 15.71
CA ASN A 221 -4.21 -13.46 15.65
C ASN A 221 -5.42 -13.53 16.59
N THR A 222 -5.55 -12.61 17.56
CA THR A 222 -6.67 -12.57 18.52
C THR A 222 -7.94 -11.91 17.98
N LEU A 223 -7.88 -11.26 16.81
CA LEU A 223 -9.02 -10.65 16.10
C LEU A 223 -9.73 -9.54 16.91
N GLU A 224 -8.98 -8.82 17.74
CA GLU A 224 -9.52 -7.78 18.61
C GLU A 224 -10.00 -6.56 17.83
N ASP A 225 -9.41 -6.31 16.65
CA ASP A 225 -9.87 -5.29 15.69
C ASP A 225 -11.00 -5.76 14.76
N GLY A 226 -11.38 -7.04 14.86
CA GLY A 226 -12.44 -7.70 14.08
C GLY A 226 -11.99 -8.46 12.83
N HIS A 227 -10.71 -8.43 12.42
CA HIS A 227 -10.29 -8.89 11.09
C HIS A 227 -9.03 -9.81 11.10
N LEU A 228 -9.11 -10.97 10.44
CA LEU A 228 -7.95 -11.86 10.24
C LEU A 228 -7.13 -11.48 8.99
N THR A 229 -7.82 -10.97 7.97
CA THR A 229 -7.25 -10.54 6.69
C THR A 229 -7.71 -9.12 6.39
N THR A 230 -8.19 -8.82 5.18
CA THR A 230 -8.64 -7.47 4.85
C THR A 230 -9.95 -7.12 5.56
N ALA A 231 -10.10 -5.84 5.88
CA ALA A 231 -11.34 -5.21 6.30
C ALA A 231 -11.97 -4.47 5.11
N PRO A 232 -13.29 -4.21 5.12
CA PRO A 232 -13.92 -3.29 4.17
C PRO A 232 -13.15 -1.97 4.07
N ALA A 233 -13.08 -1.40 2.87
CA ALA A 233 -12.27 -0.22 2.60
C ALA A 233 -12.75 1.06 3.33
N ARG A 234 -13.92 1.01 3.98
CA ARG A 234 -14.51 2.03 4.86
C ARG A 234 -14.68 1.59 6.33
N SER A 235 -13.84 0.67 6.82
CA SER A 235 -13.80 0.37 8.26
C SER A 235 -13.08 1.46 9.08
N TYR A 236 -13.38 1.51 10.38
CA TYR A 236 -12.94 2.50 11.38
C TYR A 236 -13.40 3.94 11.08
N THR A 237 -12.53 4.93 11.22
CA THR A 237 -12.84 6.36 11.07
C THR A 237 -11.86 7.00 10.07
N PRO A 238 -12.32 7.86 9.15
CA PRO A 238 -11.41 8.56 8.25
C PRO A 238 -10.57 9.60 9.00
N ASN A 239 -9.41 9.94 8.45
CA ASN A 239 -8.56 11.01 8.98
C ASN A 239 -9.12 12.41 8.66
N GLY A 240 -8.42 13.47 9.08
CA GLY A 240 -8.85 14.86 8.90
C GLY A 240 -9.04 15.34 7.45
N TYR A 241 -8.56 14.60 6.45
CA TYR A 241 -8.82 14.87 5.03
C TYR A 241 -9.87 13.93 4.42
N GLY A 242 -10.43 12.98 5.17
CA GLY A 242 -11.44 12.04 4.70
C GLY A 242 -10.89 10.70 4.18
N LEU A 243 -9.60 10.41 4.37
CA LEU A 243 -9.01 9.13 3.97
C LEU A 243 -9.30 8.05 5.01
N TRP A 244 -9.90 6.95 4.55
CA TRP A 244 -10.12 5.71 5.28
C TRP A 244 -8.92 4.79 5.11
N GLN A 245 -8.56 4.08 6.20
CA GLN A 245 -7.52 3.05 6.21
C GLN A 245 -6.17 3.45 5.56
N PRO A 246 -5.62 4.68 5.70
CA PRO A 246 -4.29 4.96 5.17
C PRO A 246 -3.18 4.30 6.01
N VAL A 247 -3.47 3.70 7.17
CA VAL A 247 -2.54 2.78 7.83
C VAL A 247 -3.26 1.49 8.22
N GLY A 248 -2.54 0.37 8.22
CA GLY A 248 -3.10 -0.96 8.36
C GLY A 248 -3.90 -1.40 7.13
N ASN A 249 -4.73 -2.43 7.30
CA ASN A 249 -5.50 -3.11 6.26
C ASN A 249 -4.61 -3.69 5.14
N VAL A 250 -4.21 -2.92 4.13
CA VAL A 250 -3.31 -3.35 3.05
C VAL A 250 -2.21 -2.35 2.80
N TRP A 251 -1.04 -2.84 2.40
CA TRP A 251 0.02 -2.00 1.87
C TRP A 251 -0.45 -1.31 0.59
N GLU A 252 -0.01 -0.09 0.36
CA GLU A 252 -0.41 0.68 -0.82
C GLU A 252 0.78 1.06 -1.71
N TRP A 253 0.67 0.72 -2.99
CA TRP A 253 1.63 1.14 -4.03
C TRP A 253 1.60 2.66 -4.25
N CYS A 254 2.80 3.25 -4.32
CA CYS A 254 3.02 4.62 -4.80
C CYS A 254 3.75 4.60 -6.16
N GLU A 255 3.72 5.71 -6.89
CA GLU A 255 4.41 5.87 -8.18
C GLU A 255 5.95 5.76 -8.02
N ASP A 256 6.50 6.30 -6.94
CA ASP A 256 7.93 6.42 -6.67
C ASP A 256 8.70 5.09 -6.73
N ARG A 257 9.91 5.17 -7.30
CA ARG A 257 10.95 4.17 -7.07
C ARG A 257 11.51 4.32 -5.66
N PHE A 258 11.83 3.22 -5.00
CA PHE A 258 12.40 3.26 -3.67
C PHE A 258 13.92 3.46 -3.70
N HIS A 259 14.43 4.39 -2.89
CA HIS A 259 15.85 4.40 -2.50
C HIS A 259 16.01 4.84 -1.03
N PRO A 260 16.83 4.15 -0.20
CA PRO A 260 16.90 4.43 1.24
C PRO A 260 17.62 5.74 1.59
N ALA A 261 18.22 6.40 0.60
CA ALA A 261 18.80 7.73 0.73
C ALA A 261 17.99 8.83 0.02
N THR A 262 16.74 8.57 -0.42
CA THR A 262 15.89 9.60 -1.08
C THR A 262 15.76 10.86 -0.23
N TYR A 263 15.44 10.73 1.05
CA TYR A 263 15.34 11.85 1.99
C TYR A 263 16.69 12.49 2.38
N ARG A 264 17.82 11.86 2.00
CA ARG A 264 19.19 12.29 2.39
C ARG A 264 19.94 13.04 1.31
N ARG A 265 19.36 13.22 0.11
CA ARG A 265 20.05 13.68 -1.11
C ARG A 265 20.84 14.98 -0.86
N PRO A 266 22.19 14.92 -0.74
CA PRO A 266 22.99 16.10 -0.44
C PRO A 266 22.99 17.04 -1.64
N GLY A 267 22.74 18.33 -1.41
CA GLY A 267 22.80 19.37 -2.44
C GLY A 267 21.47 20.00 -2.84
N GLN A 268 20.32 19.50 -2.36
CA GLN A 268 19.07 20.25 -2.41
C GLN A 268 19.06 21.33 -1.31
N SER A 269 19.82 22.42 -1.54
CA SER A 269 19.74 23.66 -0.74
C SER A 269 18.58 24.56 -1.20
N GLY A 270 17.48 23.95 -1.63
CA GLY A 270 16.34 24.60 -2.26
C GLY A 270 15.06 23.85 -1.91
N GLU A 271 13.92 24.50 -2.12
CA GLU A 271 12.59 23.98 -1.81
C GLU A 271 12.30 22.67 -2.56
N ILE A 272 11.87 21.63 -1.82
CA ILE A 272 11.43 20.37 -2.42
C ILE A 272 9.94 20.52 -2.74
N VAL A 273 9.61 20.52 -4.03
CA VAL A 273 8.27 20.82 -4.55
C VAL A 273 7.78 19.64 -5.38
N ASP A 274 6.58 19.14 -5.08
CA ASP A 274 5.91 18.05 -5.81
C ASP A 274 6.85 16.87 -6.18
N PRO A 275 7.60 16.29 -5.22
CA PRO A 275 8.63 15.30 -5.51
C PRO A 275 8.03 13.98 -6.02
N THR A 276 8.69 13.42 -7.04
CA THR A 276 8.32 12.16 -7.72
C THR A 276 9.34 11.03 -7.49
N GLY A 277 10.15 11.15 -6.44
CA GLY A 277 11.16 10.16 -6.07
C GLY A 277 12.45 10.18 -6.94
N PRO A 278 13.28 9.13 -6.83
CA PRO A 278 14.46 8.93 -7.66
C PRO A 278 14.12 8.43 -9.08
N GLU A 279 14.90 8.85 -10.08
CA GLU A 279 14.75 8.40 -11.48
C GLU A 279 15.05 6.90 -11.64
N ASP A 280 16.04 6.39 -10.90
CA ASP A 280 16.53 5.02 -10.91
C ASP A 280 16.09 4.21 -9.68
N GLY A 281 16.07 2.88 -9.82
CA GLY A 281 15.79 1.92 -8.74
C GLY A 281 14.83 0.79 -9.14
N GLU A 282 15.16 -0.44 -8.79
CA GLU A 282 14.42 -1.65 -9.20
C GLU A 282 13.12 -1.89 -8.41
N GLU A 283 13.02 -1.36 -7.20
CA GLU A 283 11.89 -1.56 -6.29
C GLU A 283 10.96 -0.32 -6.30
N ARG A 284 9.66 -0.50 -6.16
CA ARG A 284 8.65 0.57 -6.01
C ARG A 284 8.27 0.76 -4.55
N VAL A 285 7.85 1.97 -4.18
CA VAL A 285 7.47 2.32 -2.80
C VAL A 285 6.13 1.68 -2.41
N LEU A 286 6.09 1.14 -1.18
CA LEU A 286 4.90 0.70 -0.47
C LEU A 286 4.73 1.50 0.83
N ARG A 287 3.51 1.91 1.14
CA ARG A 287 3.16 2.69 2.35
C ARG A 287 2.00 2.07 3.14
N GLY A 288 1.81 2.50 4.39
CA GLY A 288 0.63 2.19 5.22
C GLY A 288 0.73 0.98 6.16
N GLY A 289 1.52 -0.04 5.84
CA GLY A 289 1.47 -1.31 6.59
C GLY A 289 0.26 -2.16 6.16
N SER A 290 -0.13 -3.17 6.94
CA SER A 290 -1.27 -4.05 6.60
C SER A 290 -1.81 -4.79 7.84
N TYR A 291 -2.84 -5.62 7.65
CA TYR A 291 -3.40 -6.56 8.66
C TYR A 291 -2.38 -7.56 9.26
N LEU A 292 -1.14 -7.59 8.76
CA LEU A 292 -0.03 -8.43 9.27
C LEU A 292 1.04 -7.64 10.05
N CYS A 293 0.88 -6.33 10.21
CA CYS A 293 1.81 -5.52 10.97
C CYS A 293 1.60 -5.71 12.49
N HIS A 294 2.71 -5.82 13.22
CA HIS A 294 2.74 -6.03 14.67
C HIS A 294 4.03 -5.46 15.24
N ASP A 295 4.01 -4.85 16.42
CA ASP A 295 5.21 -4.22 17.01
C ASP A 295 6.38 -5.19 17.25
N SER A 296 6.11 -6.49 17.45
CA SER A 296 7.17 -7.48 17.65
C SER A 296 8.07 -7.72 16.42
N TYR A 297 7.72 -7.18 15.25
CA TYR A 297 8.35 -7.53 13.96
C TYR A 297 8.26 -6.43 12.89
N CYS A 298 7.12 -5.75 12.76
CA CYS A 298 6.83 -4.76 11.72
C CYS A 298 5.89 -3.66 12.22
N ASN A 299 6.46 -2.62 12.84
CA ASN A 299 5.77 -1.40 13.30
C ASN A 299 5.43 -0.41 12.17
N ARG A 300 5.21 -0.88 10.94
CA ARG A 300 5.12 -0.03 9.73
C ARG A 300 3.72 0.53 9.43
N TYR A 301 2.84 0.56 10.43
CA TYR A 301 1.53 1.21 10.39
C TYR A 301 1.57 2.66 10.89
N ARG A 302 2.72 3.33 10.74
CA ARG A 302 2.95 4.75 11.04
C ARG A 302 2.93 5.55 9.74
N ASN A 303 2.51 6.82 9.79
CA ASN A 303 2.47 7.71 8.61
C ASN A 303 3.81 7.73 7.84
N ALA A 304 4.92 7.88 8.58
CA ALA A 304 6.27 7.98 8.03
C ALA A 304 6.89 6.65 7.59
N ALA A 305 6.27 5.52 7.94
CA ALA A 305 6.80 4.21 7.62
C ALA A 305 6.70 3.93 6.11
N ARG A 306 7.80 3.42 5.56
CA ARG A 306 7.92 3.09 4.14
C ARG A 306 8.54 1.72 3.95
N SER A 307 8.11 1.04 2.91
CA SER A 307 8.71 -0.20 2.46
C SER A 307 8.71 -0.25 0.94
N ARG A 308 8.95 -1.43 0.38
CA ARG A 308 9.15 -1.63 -1.05
C ARG A 308 8.99 -3.08 -1.47
N ASN A 309 8.73 -3.26 -2.76
CA ASN A 309 8.88 -4.55 -3.43
C ASN A 309 9.17 -4.33 -4.93
N THR A 310 9.50 -5.38 -5.68
CA THR A 310 9.65 -5.29 -7.14
C THR A 310 8.30 -4.96 -7.79
N PRO A 311 8.25 -4.23 -8.92
CA PRO A 311 7.00 -3.75 -9.52
C PRO A 311 6.06 -4.88 -9.99
N ASP A 312 6.60 -6.07 -10.21
CA ASP A 312 5.91 -7.30 -10.62
C ASP A 312 5.48 -8.20 -9.44
N SER A 313 5.96 -7.94 -8.22
CA SER A 313 5.59 -8.74 -7.05
C SER A 313 4.13 -8.48 -6.63
N SER A 314 3.42 -9.55 -6.25
CA SER A 314 2.04 -9.49 -5.75
C SER A 314 1.88 -10.32 -4.47
N MET A 315 1.01 -9.87 -3.57
CA MET A 315 0.81 -10.48 -2.24
C MET A 315 -0.58 -10.16 -1.67
N GLY A 316 -1.09 -11.05 -0.82
CA GLY A 316 -2.46 -10.98 -0.27
C GLY A 316 -2.73 -9.84 0.71
N ASN A 317 -1.71 -9.04 1.05
CA ASN A 317 -1.81 -7.89 1.95
C ASN A 317 -1.36 -6.57 1.29
N ALA A 318 -1.31 -6.49 -0.05
CA ALA A 318 -0.97 -5.28 -0.78
C ALA A 318 -1.99 -4.97 -1.89
N GLY A 319 -2.40 -3.70 -1.96
CA GLY A 319 -3.28 -3.10 -2.95
C GLY A 319 -2.80 -1.68 -3.27
N PHE A 320 -3.72 -0.77 -3.56
CA PHE A 320 -3.42 0.62 -3.89
C PHE A 320 -4.64 1.54 -3.76
N ARG A 321 -4.39 2.86 -3.79
CA ARG A 321 -5.39 3.92 -4.02
C ARG A 321 -4.91 4.84 -5.14
N THR A 322 -5.79 5.60 -5.78
CA THR A 322 -5.43 6.47 -6.91
C THR A 322 -5.55 7.95 -6.58
N VAL A 323 -4.89 8.80 -7.37
CA VAL A 323 -5.07 10.26 -7.37
C VAL A 323 -5.48 10.75 -8.75
N ALA A 324 -6.14 11.91 -8.80
CA ALA A 324 -6.48 12.57 -10.06
C ALA A 324 -5.23 12.97 -10.85
N LEU A 325 -5.34 12.95 -12.19
CA LEU A 325 -4.25 13.39 -13.07
C LEU A 325 -3.94 14.89 -12.89
N ARG A 326 -4.95 15.70 -12.56
CA ARG A 326 -4.90 17.09 -12.11
C ARG A 326 -6.13 17.36 -11.23
N ILE A 327 -6.09 18.36 -10.34
CA ILE A 327 -7.34 18.94 -9.83
C ILE A 327 -8.08 19.54 -11.06
N PRO A 328 -9.38 19.29 -11.25
CA PRO A 328 -10.17 20.13 -12.16
C PRO A 328 -10.12 21.57 -11.64
N ASP A 329 -9.61 22.51 -12.43
CA ASP A 329 -9.50 23.92 -12.03
C ASP A 329 -10.79 24.37 -11.34
N ALA A 330 -10.67 24.79 -10.08
CA ALA A 330 -11.80 25.30 -9.31
C ALA A 330 -12.40 26.46 -10.12
N ARG A 331 -13.62 26.23 -10.62
CA ARG A 331 -14.17 26.90 -11.80
C ARG A 331 -13.80 28.37 -11.82
N ARG A 332 -13.16 28.83 -12.90
CA ARG A 332 -13.23 30.24 -13.25
C ARG A 332 -14.70 30.60 -13.40
N THR A 333 -15.24 31.26 -12.37
CA THR A 333 -16.41 32.12 -12.52
C THR A 333 -15.92 33.33 -13.29
N GLU A 334 -15.83 33.20 -14.61
CA GLU A 334 -15.70 34.33 -15.52
C GLU A 334 -17.05 35.07 -15.53
N ASP A 335 -17.19 36.00 -14.58
CA ASP A 335 -18.06 37.16 -14.72
C ASP A 335 -17.45 38.07 -15.80
N SER A 336 -18.05 38.09 -17.00
CA SER A 336 -18.04 39.21 -17.98
C SER A 336 -19.03 38.93 -19.11
#